data_AF-A0A9Q0WXI6-F1
#
_entry.id   AF-A0A9Q0WXI6-F1
#
_cell.length_a   1.000
_cell.length_b   1.000
_cell.length_c   1.000
_cell.angle_alpha   90.00
_cell.angle_beta   90.00
_cell.angle_gamma   90.00
#
_symmetry.space_group_name_H-M   'P 1'
#
loop_
_entity.id
_entity.type
_entity.pdbx_description
1 polymer ?
#
loop_
_entity_poly.entity_id
_entity_poly.type
_entity_poly.pdbx_seq_one_letter_code
_entity_poly.pdbx_strand_id
1 'polypeptide(L)'
;MKSEVSGLMMLAAVPSACRQLSQMFLAVFFFHSSEYVLAAAIHGRSKVNLGSLLISKAYVFAMMFSWLEYVVEIALFPGLKEYWWISNLGLVMVIIGEIIRKLAIITAGLAFTHLIKVYHEEHHNLITHGVYRFFRHPSYTGFLIWSVGTQIMLCNPISATGFAIVVWRFFAQRIPYEEFFLRQFFGSKYEEYALRTPSGVPFVK
;
A
#
# COMPACT_ATOMS: atom_id res chain seq x y z
N MET A 1 31.90 2.20 30.17
CA MET A 1 30.75 3.14 30.25
C MET A 1 30.06 3.42 28.91
N LYS A 2 30.60 4.19 27.94
CA LYS A 2 29.89 4.43 26.65
C LYS A 2 29.65 3.16 25.80
N SER A 3 30.61 2.24 25.75
CA SER A 3 30.49 0.97 25.03
C SER A 3 29.50 0.00 25.68
N GLU A 4 29.47 -0.07 27.02
CA GLU A 4 28.53 -0.90 27.78
C GLU A 4 27.08 -0.40 27.68
N VAL A 5 26.88 0.93 27.75
CA VAL A 5 25.55 1.53 27.57
C VAL A 5 25.03 1.29 26.15
N SER A 6 25.91 1.41 25.14
CA SER A 6 25.56 1.07 23.75
C SER A 6 25.21 -0.40 23.58
N GLY A 7 25.96 -1.32 24.22
CA GLY A 7 25.66 -2.75 24.19
C GLY A 7 24.35 -3.12 24.89
N LEU A 8 24.05 -2.47 26.01
CA LEU A 8 22.81 -2.67 26.75
C LEU A 8 21.59 -2.16 25.97
N MET A 9 21.70 -1.00 25.32
CA MET A 9 20.65 -0.46 24.44
C MET A 9 20.41 -1.34 23.21
N MET A 10 21.48 -1.92 22.64
CA MET A 10 21.35 -2.85 21.51
C MET A 10 20.63 -4.13 21.92
N LEU A 11 20.95 -4.69 23.09
CA LEU A 11 20.26 -5.86 23.65
C LEU A 11 18.78 -5.57 23.95
N ALA A 12 18.46 -4.37 24.44
CA ALA A 12 17.09 -3.94 24.71
C ALA A 12 16.25 -3.79 23.42
N ALA A 13 16.87 -3.45 22.29
CA ALA A 13 16.20 -3.29 21.00
C ALA A 13 15.86 -4.61 20.29
N VAL A 14 16.46 -5.74 20.70
CA VAL A 14 16.29 -7.04 20.03
C VAL A 14 14.82 -7.50 20.02
N PRO A 15 14.07 -7.48 21.14
CA PRO A 15 12.67 -7.93 21.13
C PRO A 15 11.76 -7.06 20.26
N SER A 16 11.91 -5.73 20.32
CA SER A 16 11.18 -4.79 19.46
C SER A 16 11.48 -5.04 17.99
N ALA A 17 12.75 -5.27 17.67
CA ALA A 17 13.17 -5.52 16.31
C ALA A 17 12.66 -6.86 15.77
N CYS A 18 12.72 -7.93 16.56
CA CYS A 18 12.12 -9.21 16.21
C CYS A 18 10.62 -9.05 15.91
N ARG A 19 9.88 -8.35 16.78
CA ARG A 19 8.44 -8.08 16.58
C ARG A 19 8.18 -7.31 15.29
N GLN A 20 8.87 -6.19 15.10
CA GLN A 20 8.71 -5.30 13.95
C GLN A 20 9.01 -6.02 12.64
N LEU A 21 10.11 -6.77 12.57
CA LEU A 21 10.48 -7.54 11.39
C LEU A 21 9.48 -8.68 11.13
N SER A 22 9.07 -9.44 12.15
CA SER A 22 8.04 -10.48 11.98
C SER A 22 6.73 -9.89 11.45
N GLN A 23 6.27 -8.76 11.99
CA GLN A 23 5.09 -8.05 11.50
C GLN A 23 5.26 -7.59 10.05
N MET A 24 6.43 -7.06 9.70
CA MET A 24 6.76 -6.64 8.33
C MET A 24 6.70 -7.82 7.35
N PHE A 25 7.34 -8.95 7.67
CA PHE A 25 7.29 -10.14 6.84
C PHE A 25 5.86 -10.66 6.66
N LEU A 26 5.09 -10.74 7.75
CA LEU A 26 3.70 -11.17 7.69
C LEU A 26 2.84 -10.22 6.85
N ALA A 27 3.01 -8.91 7.02
CA ALA A 27 2.29 -7.90 6.25
C ALA A 27 2.61 -7.98 4.75
N VAL A 28 3.89 -8.08 4.38
CA VAL A 28 4.32 -8.19 2.97
C VAL A 28 3.86 -9.52 2.36
N PHE A 29 4.02 -10.63 3.08
CA PHE A 29 3.56 -11.94 2.62
C PHE A 29 2.05 -11.96 2.42
N PHE A 30 1.28 -11.48 3.40
CA PHE A 30 -0.17 -11.41 3.31
C PHE A 30 -0.62 -10.51 2.17
N PHE A 31 -0.01 -9.33 2.03
CA PHE A 31 -0.32 -8.40 0.94
C PHE A 31 -0.19 -9.09 -0.42
N HIS A 32 0.99 -9.60 -0.75
CA HIS A 32 1.23 -10.15 -2.08
C HIS A 32 0.47 -11.45 -2.34
N SER A 33 0.37 -12.35 -1.35
CA SER A 33 -0.35 -13.61 -1.51
C SER A 33 -1.86 -13.39 -1.65
N SER A 34 -2.46 -12.50 -0.85
CA SER A 34 -3.89 -12.20 -0.94
C SER A 34 -4.26 -11.48 -2.24
N GLU A 35 -3.43 -10.57 -2.74
CA GLU A 35 -3.63 -9.94 -4.06
C GLU A 35 -3.66 -10.99 -5.17
N TYR A 36 -2.67 -11.89 -5.18
CA TYR A 36 -2.59 -12.97 -6.15
C TYR A 36 -3.80 -13.91 -6.07
N VAL A 37 -4.18 -14.32 -4.86
CA VAL A 37 -5.32 -15.23 -4.63
C VAL A 37 -6.62 -14.57 -5.06
N LEU A 38 -6.86 -13.31 -4.72
CA LEU A 38 -8.06 -12.58 -5.14
C LEU A 38 -8.11 -12.40 -6.67
N ALA A 39 -6.99 -12.03 -7.29
CA ALA A 39 -6.91 -11.93 -8.75
C ALA A 39 -7.21 -13.27 -9.44
N ALA A 40 -6.66 -14.37 -8.91
CA ALA A 40 -6.88 -15.72 -9.43
C ALA A 40 -8.34 -16.18 -9.23
N ALA A 41 -8.95 -15.83 -8.10
CA ALA A 41 -10.34 -16.16 -7.78
C ALA A 41 -11.33 -15.37 -8.64
N ILE A 42 -11.06 -14.09 -8.90
CA ILE A 42 -11.96 -13.19 -9.65
C ILE A 42 -11.81 -13.40 -11.16
N HIS A 43 -10.59 -13.45 -11.70
CA HIS A 43 -10.33 -13.49 -13.15
C HIS A 43 -10.00 -14.89 -13.68
N GLY A 44 -9.83 -15.88 -12.81
CA GLY A 44 -9.45 -17.24 -13.16
C GLY A 44 -7.93 -17.44 -13.22
N ARG A 45 -7.49 -18.65 -12.87
CA ARG A 45 -6.06 -19.03 -12.76
C ARG A 45 -5.28 -18.88 -14.07
N SER A 46 -5.93 -19.02 -15.23
CA SER A 46 -5.29 -18.87 -16.54
C SER A 46 -4.97 -17.42 -16.91
N LYS A 47 -5.50 -16.44 -16.18
CA LYS A 47 -5.32 -15.00 -16.43
C LYS A 47 -4.34 -14.33 -15.47
N VAL A 48 -3.80 -15.06 -14.48
CA VAL A 48 -2.80 -14.54 -13.53
C VAL A 48 -1.42 -15.14 -13.81
N ASN A 49 -0.38 -14.37 -13.48
CA ASN A 49 1.01 -14.81 -13.57
C ASN A 49 1.81 -14.21 -12.39
N LEU A 50 3.13 -14.45 -12.34
CA LEU A 50 3.98 -13.92 -11.26
C LEU A 50 3.96 -12.38 -11.16
N GLY A 51 3.66 -11.67 -12.25
CA GLY A 51 3.45 -10.22 -12.23
C GLY A 51 2.23 -9.78 -11.42
N SER A 52 1.23 -10.67 -11.24
CA SER A 52 0.07 -10.44 -10.38
C SER A 52 0.42 -10.39 -8.88
N LEU A 53 1.66 -10.75 -8.50
CA LEU A 53 2.18 -10.50 -7.16
C LEU A 53 2.52 -9.02 -6.94
N LEU A 54 2.55 -8.17 -7.98
CA LEU A 54 2.88 -6.74 -7.86
C LEU A 54 4.29 -6.43 -7.34
N ILE A 55 5.23 -7.35 -7.54
CA ILE A 55 6.64 -7.17 -7.16
C ILE A 55 7.41 -6.63 -8.38
N SER A 56 7.51 -5.30 -8.47
CA SER A 56 8.29 -4.63 -9.53
C SER A 56 9.76 -4.44 -9.14
N LYS A 57 10.63 -4.15 -10.11
CA LYS A 57 12.04 -3.81 -9.84
C LYS A 57 12.17 -2.58 -8.91
N ALA A 58 11.36 -1.55 -9.15
CA ALA A 58 11.33 -0.36 -8.32
C ALA A 58 10.87 -0.66 -6.88
N TYR A 59 9.89 -1.56 -6.73
CA TYR A 59 9.44 -2.02 -5.42
C TYR A 59 10.55 -2.76 -4.66
N VAL A 60 11.25 -3.69 -5.33
CA VAL A 60 12.39 -4.41 -4.73
C VAL A 60 13.47 -3.44 -4.28
N PHE A 61 13.82 -2.45 -5.11
CA PHE A 61 14.81 -1.43 -4.75
C PHE A 61 14.38 -0.61 -3.53
N ALA A 62 13.13 -0.15 -3.48
CA ALA A 62 12.59 0.59 -2.35
C ALA A 62 12.58 -0.25 -1.06
N MET A 63 12.27 -1.54 -1.16
CA MET A 63 12.30 -2.45 -0.02
C MET A 63 13.72 -2.70 0.48
N MET A 64 14.68 -2.92 -0.43
CA MET A 64 16.09 -3.06 -0.06
C MET A 64 16.63 -1.80 0.64
N PHE A 65 16.25 -0.62 0.17
CA PHE A 65 16.61 0.64 0.81
C PHE A 65 16.00 0.76 2.22
N SER A 66 14.73 0.42 2.39
CA SER A 66 14.04 0.40 3.69
C SER A 66 14.73 -0.51 4.71
N TRP A 67 15.17 -1.69 4.25
CA TRP A 67 15.86 -2.63 5.12
C TRP A 67 17.27 -2.16 5.46
N LEU A 68 17.97 -1.54 4.50
CA LEU A 68 19.27 -0.93 4.75
C LEU A 68 19.16 0.18 5.80
N GLU A 69 18.19 1.09 5.66
CA GLU A 69 17.90 2.12 6.67
C GLU A 69 17.65 1.48 8.04
N TYR A 70 16.77 0.49 8.10
CA TYR A 70 16.43 -0.18 9.36
C TYR A 70 17.66 -0.80 10.06
N VAL A 71 18.52 -1.49 9.30
CA VAL A 71 19.75 -2.12 9.81
C VAL A 71 20.78 -1.07 10.26
N VAL A 72 20.92 0.03 9.52
CA VAL A 72 21.81 1.12 9.90
C VAL A 72 21.30 1.80 11.18
N GLU A 73 20.00 2.05 11.28
CA GLU A 73 19.40 2.73 12.42
C GLU A 73 19.39 1.87 13.67
N ILE A 74 19.17 0.54 13.59
CA ILE A 74 19.26 -0.31 14.77
C ILE A 74 20.71 -0.41 15.29
N ALA A 75 21.71 -0.35 14.40
CA ALA A 75 23.11 -0.39 14.78
C ALA A 75 23.61 0.93 15.39
N LEU A 76 23.17 2.07 14.85
CA LEU A 76 23.64 3.40 15.27
C LEU A 76 22.72 4.09 16.28
N PHE A 77 21.41 3.85 16.20
CA PHE A 77 20.35 4.54 16.94
C PHE A 77 19.26 3.58 17.44
N PRO A 78 19.58 2.53 18.21
CA PRO A 78 18.63 1.48 18.62
C PRO A 78 17.39 2.03 19.34
N GLY A 79 17.53 3.14 20.10
CA GLY A 79 16.41 3.80 20.77
C GLY A 79 15.32 4.31 19.82
N LEU A 80 15.60 4.53 18.54
CA LEU A 80 14.59 4.90 17.53
C LEU A 80 13.59 3.75 17.30
N LYS A 81 14.02 2.50 17.44
CA LYS A 81 13.16 1.33 17.22
C LYS A 81 12.29 0.98 18.44
N GLU A 82 12.58 1.60 19.58
CA GLU A 82 11.86 1.43 20.85
C GLU A 82 10.60 2.31 20.99
N TYR A 83 10.33 3.21 20.03
CA TYR A 83 9.10 4.01 20.03
C TYR A 83 7.87 3.14 19.69
N TRP A 84 7.44 2.34 20.66
CA TRP A 84 6.38 1.33 20.51
C TRP A 84 5.05 1.92 20.01
N TRP A 85 4.72 3.15 20.38
CA TRP A 85 3.48 3.80 19.97
C TRP A 85 3.52 4.20 18.49
N ILE A 86 4.69 4.62 17.97
CA ILE A 86 4.90 4.87 16.54
C ILE A 86 4.78 3.56 15.77
N SER A 87 5.48 2.53 16.25
CA SER A 87 5.45 1.19 15.64
C SER A 87 4.02 0.63 15.57
N ASN A 88 3.24 0.75 16.65
CA ASN A 88 1.84 0.32 16.70
C ASN A 88 0.92 1.17 15.82
N LEU A 89 1.15 2.48 15.73
CA LEU A 89 0.43 3.34 14.79
C LEU A 89 0.65 2.87 13.34
N GLY A 90 1.90 2.56 12.99
CA GLY A 90 2.24 1.98 11.69
C GLY A 90 1.53 0.66 11.43
N LEU A 91 1.47 -0.24 12.42
CA LEU A 91 0.72 -1.51 12.31
C LEU A 91 -0.78 -1.27 12.08
N VAL A 92 -1.38 -0.33 12.80
CA VAL A 92 -2.80 0.06 12.59
C VAL A 92 -3.00 0.58 11.17
N MET A 93 -2.09 1.42 10.67
CA MET A 93 -2.13 1.88 9.27
C MET A 93 -2.03 0.72 8.28
N VAL A 94 -1.12 -0.23 8.49
CA VAL A 94 -1.00 -1.45 7.65
C VAL A 94 -2.32 -2.20 7.59
N ILE A 95 -2.95 -2.44 8.74
CA ILE A 95 -4.22 -3.17 8.83
C ILE A 95 -5.35 -2.41 8.12
N ILE A 96 -5.50 -1.11 8.37
CA ILE A 96 -6.52 -0.27 7.74
C ILE A 96 -6.31 -0.20 6.22
N GLY A 97 -5.06 0.02 5.78
CA GLY A 97 -4.69 0.05 4.38
C GLY A 97 -5.07 -1.24 3.66
N GLU A 98 -4.83 -2.39 4.30
CA GLU A 98 -5.25 -3.67 3.74
C GLU A 98 -6.74 -3.85 3.68
N ILE A 99 -7.47 -3.54 4.74
CA ILE A 99 -8.92 -3.67 4.73
C ILE A 99 -9.51 -2.83 3.59
N ILE A 100 -9.08 -1.57 3.45
CA ILE A 100 -9.55 -0.69 2.36
C ILE A 100 -9.23 -1.30 1.00
N ARG A 101 -7.99 -1.77 0.80
CA ARG A 101 -7.56 -2.32 -0.49
C ARG A 101 -8.31 -3.59 -0.85
N LYS A 102 -8.46 -4.53 0.09
CA LYS A 102 -9.13 -5.80 -0.15
C LYS A 102 -10.63 -5.61 -0.36
N LEU A 103 -11.26 -4.70 0.40
CA LEU A 103 -12.64 -4.30 0.15
C LEU A 103 -12.80 -3.66 -1.24
N ALA A 104 -11.85 -2.85 -1.71
CA ALA A 104 -11.90 -2.28 -3.05
C ALA A 104 -11.88 -3.34 -4.15
N ILE A 105 -11.01 -4.35 -4.02
CA ILE A 105 -10.91 -5.48 -4.95
C ILE A 105 -12.19 -6.30 -4.94
N ILE A 106 -12.67 -6.68 -3.75
CA ILE A 106 -13.87 -7.51 -3.58
C ILE A 106 -15.12 -6.77 -4.10
N THR A 107 -15.26 -5.48 -3.78
CA THR A 107 -16.44 -4.69 -4.20
C THR A 107 -16.46 -4.48 -5.72
N ALA A 108 -15.30 -4.26 -6.35
CA ALA A 108 -15.24 -4.09 -7.80
C ALA A 108 -15.31 -5.42 -8.56
N GLY A 109 -14.86 -6.52 -7.97
CA GLY A 109 -14.95 -7.85 -8.57
C GLY A 109 -14.30 -7.88 -9.96
N LEU A 110 -15.05 -8.35 -10.96
CA LEU A 110 -14.58 -8.43 -12.36
C LEU A 110 -14.18 -7.06 -12.97
N ALA A 111 -14.68 -5.94 -12.43
CA ALA A 111 -14.30 -4.60 -12.88
C ALA A 111 -12.93 -4.16 -12.35
N PHE A 112 -12.37 -4.85 -11.35
CA PHE A 112 -11.05 -4.53 -10.82
C PHE A 112 -9.95 -5.13 -11.69
N THR A 113 -8.98 -4.34 -12.14
CA THR A 113 -7.75 -4.88 -12.74
C THR A 113 -6.51 -4.10 -12.31
N HIS A 114 -5.37 -4.78 -12.17
CA HIS A 114 -4.09 -4.11 -11.84
C HIS A 114 -3.56 -3.22 -12.97
N LEU A 115 -3.98 -3.47 -14.20
CA LEU A 115 -3.68 -2.65 -15.38
C LEU A 115 -4.88 -1.76 -15.67
N ILE A 116 -4.62 -0.51 -16.06
CA ILE A 116 -5.68 0.40 -16.51
C ILE A 116 -6.25 -0.13 -17.82
N LYS A 117 -7.57 -0.31 -17.86
CA LYS A 117 -8.30 -0.68 -19.07
C LYS A 117 -8.42 0.55 -19.96
N VAL A 118 -7.94 0.42 -21.19
CA VAL A 118 -8.02 1.47 -22.22
C VAL A 118 -9.10 1.19 -23.27
N TYR A 119 -9.78 0.04 -23.15
CA TYR A 119 -10.95 -0.33 -23.95
C TYR A 119 -12.11 -0.72 -23.03
N HIS A 120 -13.34 -0.49 -23.47
CA HIS A 120 -14.54 -0.86 -22.74
C HIS A 120 -14.84 -2.36 -22.93
N GLU A 121 -15.10 -3.06 -21.83
CA GLU A 121 -15.44 -4.49 -21.82
C GLU A 121 -16.85 -4.65 -21.25
N GLU A 122 -17.63 -5.66 -21.68
CA GLU A 122 -19.03 -5.84 -21.27
C GLU A 122 -19.23 -5.95 -19.75
N HIS A 123 -18.23 -6.45 -19.02
CA HIS A 123 -18.28 -6.60 -17.56
C HIS A 123 -17.70 -5.39 -16.80
N HIS A 124 -17.23 -4.36 -17.50
CA HIS A 124 -16.70 -3.15 -16.90
C HIS A 124 -17.85 -2.21 -16.53
N ASN A 125 -18.48 -2.47 -15.37
CA ASN A 125 -19.52 -1.61 -14.83
C ASN A 125 -18.92 -0.50 -13.95
N LEU A 126 -19.55 0.67 -13.93
CA LEU A 126 -19.18 1.75 -13.01
C LEU A 126 -19.61 1.41 -11.57
N ILE A 127 -18.63 1.17 -10.70
CA ILE A 127 -18.86 0.83 -9.30
C ILE A 127 -18.82 2.08 -8.42
N THR A 128 -19.93 2.38 -7.73
CA THR A 128 -20.09 3.57 -6.88
C THR A 128 -20.61 3.26 -5.47
N HIS A 129 -20.72 1.98 -5.11
CA HIS A 129 -21.23 1.51 -3.82
C HIS A 129 -20.12 0.88 -2.96
N GLY A 130 -20.43 0.49 -1.72
CA GLY A 130 -19.43 -0.07 -0.81
C GLY A 130 -18.34 0.96 -0.49
N VAL A 131 -17.07 0.55 -0.52
CA VAL A 131 -15.94 1.48 -0.28
C VAL A 131 -15.82 2.58 -1.34
N TYR A 132 -16.34 2.34 -2.55
CA TYR A 132 -16.35 3.33 -3.63
C TYR A 132 -17.28 4.52 -3.34
N ARG A 133 -18.22 4.42 -2.38
CA ARG A 133 -19.02 5.59 -1.99
C ARG A 133 -18.18 6.69 -1.33
N PHE A 134 -17.04 6.32 -0.75
CA PHE A 134 -16.17 7.22 0.02
C PHE A 134 -15.00 7.76 -0.80
N PHE A 135 -14.40 6.92 -1.64
CA PHE A 135 -13.26 7.27 -2.49
C PHE A 135 -13.45 6.66 -3.88
N ARG A 136 -13.06 7.39 -4.93
CA ARG A 136 -13.11 6.85 -6.30
C ARG A 136 -12.04 5.80 -6.56
N HIS A 137 -10.91 5.92 -5.87
CA HIS A 137 -9.78 4.99 -5.97
C HIS A 137 -9.40 4.41 -4.60
N PRO A 138 -10.29 3.62 -3.97
CA PRO A 138 -10.06 3.10 -2.63
C PRO A 138 -8.87 2.11 -2.61
N SER A 139 -8.64 1.36 -3.69
CA SER A 139 -7.47 0.45 -3.79
C SER A 139 -6.13 1.18 -3.76
N TYR A 140 -6.06 2.38 -4.33
CA TYR A 140 -4.88 3.26 -4.33
C TYR A 140 -4.69 3.91 -2.98
N THR A 141 -5.79 4.38 -2.38
CA THR A 141 -5.82 4.92 -1.02
C THR A 141 -5.31 3.88 0.00
N GLY A 142 -5.84 2.66 -0.06
CA GLY A 142 -5.41 1.56 0.80
C GLY A 142 -3.93 1.21 0.61
N PHE A 143 -3.43 1.20 -0.63
CA PHE A 143 -2.01 0.95 -0.91
C PHE A 143 -1.09 2.05 -0.36
N LEU A 144 -1.46 3.32 -0.53
CA LEU A 144 -0.68 4.43 0.00
C LEU A 144 -0.57 4.31 1.53
N ILE A 145 -1.69 4.14 2.22
CA ILE A 145 -1.74 3.98 3.69
C ILE A 145 -0.91 2.76 4.12
N TRP A 146 -1.11 1.61 3.46
CA TRP A 146 -0.38 0.38 3.77
C TRP A 146 1.13 0.56 3.60
N SER A 147 1.56 1.09 2.45
CA SER A 147 2.97 1.23 2.10
C SER A 147 3.70 2.17 3.07
N VAL A 148 3.09 3.29 3.45
CA VAL A 148 3.66 4.22 4.43
C VAL A 148 3.60 3.62 5.84
N GLY A 149 2.49 2.96 6.17
CA GLY A 149 2.29 2.25 7.44
C GLY A 149 3.39 1.23 7.73
N THR A 150 3.84 0.46 6.72
CA THR A 150 4.96 -0.48 6.89
C THR A 150 6.24 0.21 7.37
N GLN A 151 6.53 1.42 6.88
CA GLN A 151 7.74 2.15 7.24
C GLN A 151 7.62 2.84 8.60
N ILE A 152 6.43 3.36 8.93
CA ILE A 152 6.13 3.86 10.27
C ILE A 152 6.20 2.73 11.31
N MET A 153 5.74 1.53 10.95
CA MET A 153 5.79 0.35 11.83
C MET A 153 7.23 -0.04 12.19
N LEU A 154 8.15 0.10 11.22
CA LEU A 154 9.59 -0.08 11.38
C LEU A 154 10.32 1.13 11.99
N CYS A 155 9.60 2.21 12.29
CA CYS A 155 10.17 3.48 12.75
C CYS A 155 11.30 3.97 11.82
N ASN A 156 11.10 3.88 10.49
CA ASN A 156 12.03 4.31 9.45
C ASN A 156 11.62 5.69 8.91
N PRO A 157 12.13 6.82 9.44
CA PRO A 157 11.68 8.15 9.05
C PRO A 157 11.99 8.51 7.58
N ILE A 158 13.13 8.07 7.05
CA ILE A 158 13.55 8.39 5.68
C ILE A 158 12.69 7.58 4.70
N SER A 159 12.55 6.27 4.91
CA SER A 159 11.71 5.43 4.05
C SER A 159 10.24 5.74 4.18
N ALA A 160 9.72 6.12 5.35
CA ALA A 160 8.32 6.55 5.47
C ALA A 160 8.03 7.75 4.57
N THR A 161 8.92 8.75 4.58
CA THR A 161 8.82 9.93 3.72
C THR A 161 9.00 9.56 2.24
N GLY A 162 10.01 8.74 1.94
CA GLY A 162 10.30 8.30 0.57
C GLY A 162 9.14 7.51 -0.05
N PHE A 163 8.58 6.55 0.68
CA PHE A 163 7.43 5.76 0.25
C PHE A 163 6.21 6.66 0.05
N ALA A 164 5.94 7.58 0.99
CA ALA A 164 4.82 8.52 0.86
C ALA A 164 4.93 9.33 -0.43
N ILE A 165 6.10 9.94 -0.71
CA ILE A 165 6.31 10.76 -1.91
C ILE A 165 6.23 9.92 -3.18
N VAL A 166 6.93 8.78 -3.24
CA VAL A 166 7.01 7.95 -4.45
C VAL A 166 5.65 7.38 -4.81
N VAL A 167 4.94 6.79 -3.84
CA VAL A 167 3.62 6.19 -4.06
C VAL A 167 2.57 7.26 -4.36
N TRP A 168 2.62 8.40 -3.67
CA TRP A 168 1.75 9.53 -3.97
C TRP A 168 1.95 10.03 -5.41
N ARG A 169 3.20 10.26 -5.84
CA ARG A 169 3.50 10.71 -7.21
C ARG A 169 3.03 9.71 -8.26
N PHE A 170 3.22 8.42 -8.00
CA PHE A 170 2.74 7.36 -8.88
C PHE A 170 1.22 7.46 -9.08
N PHE A 171 0.45 7.59 -8.00
CA PHE A 171 -1.01 7.69 -8.13
C PHE A 171 -1.50 9.06 -8.62
N ALA A 172 -0.80 10.15 -8.31
CA ALA A 172 -1.11 11.47 -8.84
C ALA A 172 -1.01 11.54 -10.38
N GLN A 173 -0.15 10.71 -10.98
CA GLN A 173 -0.05 10.57 -12.43
C GLN A 173 -1.04 9.52 -12.98
N ARG A 174 -1.21 8.42 -12.24
CA ARG A 174 -2.02 7.28 -12.68
C ARG A 174 -3.52 7.58 -12.67
N ILE A 175 -4.02 8.26 -11.63
CA ILE A 175 -5.45 8.55 -11.45
C ILE A 175 -6.01 9.35 -12.63
N PRO A 176 -5.45 10.52 -13.02
CA PRO A 176 -5.99 11.27 -14.15
C PRO A 176 -6.02 10.48 -15.47
N TYR A 177 -5.01 9.65 -15.70
CA TYR A 177 -4.94 8.79 -16.89
C TYR A 177 -6.03 7.71 -16.88
N GLU A 178 -6.29 7.08 -15.73
CA GLU A 178 -7.38 6.13 -15.58
C GLU A 178 -8.74 6.78 -15.73
N GLU A 179 -8.95 7.93 -15.07
CA GLU A 179 -10.23 8.62 -15.12
C GLU A 179 -10.52 9.21 -16.50
N PHE A 180 -9.51 9.49 -17.33
CA PHE A 180 -9.72 9.80 -18.73
C PHE A 180 -10.52 8.69 -19.42
N PHE A 181 -10.11 7.42 -19.27
CA PHE A 181 -10.84 6.30 -19.85
C PHE A 181 -12.18 6.04 -19.17
N LEU A 182 -12.28 6.19 -17.84
CA LEU A 182 -13.56 6.03 -17.15
C LEU A 182 -14.61 7.05 -17.63
N ARG A 183 -14.19 8.29 -17.95
CA ARG A 183 -15.05 9.29 -18.61
C ARG A 183 -15.45 8.86 -20.03
N GLN A 184 -14.53 8.30 -20.81
CA GLN A 184 -14.86 7.76 -22.14
C GLN A 184 -15.86 6.60 -22.05
N PHE A 185 -15.74 5.75 -21.04
CA PHE A 185 -16.58 4.56 -20.88
C PHE A 185 -17.99 4.88 -20.35
N PHE A 186 -18.09 5.78 -19.37
CA PHE A 186 -19.33 5.98 -18.62
C PHE A 186 -19.93 7.39 -18.74
N GLY A 187 -19.24 8.31 -19.42
CA GLY A 187 -19.72 9.67 -19.69
C GLY A 187 -20.20 10.40 -18.45
N SER A 188 -21.42 10.96 -18.52
CA SER A 188 -22.02 11.76 -17.44
C SER A 188 -22.13 11.02 -16.11
N LYS A 189 -22.33 9.69 -16.13
CA LYS A 189 -22.43 8.89 -14.90
C LYS A 189 -21.13 8.95 -14.09
N TYR A 190 -19.98 8.97 -14.76
CA TYR A 190 -18.70 9.12 -14.09
C TYR A 190 -18.51 10.54 -13.55
N GLU A 191 -18.90 11.55 -14.33
CA GLU A 191 -18.78 12.95 -13.89
C GLU A 191 -19.64 13.23 -12.66
N GLU A 192 -20.89 12.79 -12.65
CA GLU A 192 -21.78 12.90 -11.48
C GLU A 192 -21.20 12.22 -10.24
N TYR A 193 -20.54 11.06 -10.44
CA TYR A 193 -19.82 10.38 -9.38
C TYR A 193 -18.57 11.14 -8.93
N ALA A 194 -17.79 11.68 -9.87
CA ALA A 194 -16.58 12.45 -9.59
C ALA A 194 -16.83 13.74 -8.80
N LEU A 195 -18.00 14.36 -9.02
CA LEU A 195 -18.41 15.58 -8.30
C LEU A 195 -18.70 15.33 -6.82
N ARG A 196 -19.20 14.15 -6.45
CA ARG A 196 -19.64 13.84 -5.07
C ARG A 196 -18.67 13.00 -4.26
N THR A 197 -17.72 12.34 -4.90
CA THR A 197 -16.79 11.41 -4.25
C THR A 197 -15.36 11.84 -4.57
N PRO A 198 -14.49 12.07 -3.56
CA PRO A 198 -13.08 12.44 -3.79
C PRO A 198 -12.27 11.25 -4.33
N SER A 199 -11.10 11.52 -4.92
CA SER A 199 -10.20 10.45 -5.40
C SER A 199 -9.77 9.49 -4.27
N GLY A 200 -9.53 10.03 -3.07
CA GLY A 200 -9.01 9.34 -1.88
C GLY A 200 -7.49 9.48 -1.70
N VAL A 201 -6.77 9.91 -2.74
CA VAL A 201 -5.35 10.26 -2.64
C VAL A 201 -5.24 11.76 -2.37
N PRO A 202 -4.54 12.21 -1.30
CA PRO A 202 -4.46 13.63 -0.95
C PRO A 202 -4.01 14.49 -2.13
N PHE A 203 -4.60 15.67 -2.34
CA PHE A 203 -4.22 16.61 -3.41
C PHE A 203 -4.33 16.09 -4.86
N VAL A 204 -4.96 14.94 -5.09
CA VAL A 204 -5.29 14.42 -6.43
C VAL A 204 -6.78 14.60 -6.63
N LYS A 205 -7.17 15.36 -7.65
CA LYS A 205 -8.59 15.65 -7.91
C LYS A 205 -9.37 14.42 -8.32
#